data_AF-A0ABD5B358-F1
#
_entry.id   AF-A0ABD5B358-F1
#
_cell.length_a   1.000
_cell.length_b   1.000
_cell.length_c   1.000
_cell.angle_alpha   90.00
_cell.angle_beta   90.00
_cell.angle_gamma   90.00
#
_symmetry.space_group_name_H-M   'P 1'
#
loop_
_entity.id
_entity.type
_entity.pdbx_description
1 polymer ?
#
loop_
_entity_poly.entity_id
_entity_poly.type
_entity_poly.pdbx_seq_one_letter_code
_entity_poly.pdbx_strand_id
1 'polypeptide(L)'
;MSKDKNTLQNVNELTDLSKRVISILDQKKITGYKLEKEKTGITQTQISHIKSGRNQPSQEFLSNLMKYFPDVNRIWLLTGEGNYLNEKSSTPNVEPKNSIDKFKTLSSDEKLDILHKENKILKREIDRMSLMMEVYFSTLMAHFDIGSPEEKHTEVTPKPKSKSH
;
A
#
# COMPACT_ATOMS: atom_id res chain seq x y z
N MET A 1 45.71 -7.72 3.52
CA MET A 1 44.89 -7.87 2.29
C MET A 1 43.53 -8.41 2.69
N SER A 2 42.51 -7.56 2.75
CA SER A 2 41.15 -7.89 2.30
C SER A 2 40.37 -6.59 2.37
N LYS A 3 40.08 -6.00 1.20
CA LYS A 3 39.08 -4.94 1.11
C LYS A 3 37.77 -5.66 0.84
N ASP A 4 36.85 -5.58 1.80
CA ASP A 4 35.48 -6.00 1.62
C ASP A 4 34.89 -5.20 0.45
N LYS A 5 34.78 -5.87 -0.70
CA LYS A 5 33.98 -5.42 -1.83
C LYS A 5 32.54 -5.70 -1.45
N ASN A 6 31.92 -4.78 -0.70
CA ASN A 6 30.48 -4.76 -0.54
C ASN A 6 29.87 -4.40 -1.91
N THR A 7 29.57 -5.45 -2.66
CA THR A 7 28.48 -5.64 -3.61
C THR A 7 27.94 -4.38 -4.27
N LEU A 8 28.50 -4.06 -5.43
CA LEU A 8 27.83 -3.26 -6.44
C LEU A 8 26.57 -4.00 -6.86
N GLN A 9 25.41 -3.57 -6.38
CA GLN A 9 24.14 -3.90 -7.02
C GLN A 9 24.23 -3.48 -8.48
N ASN A 10 23.91 -4.40 -9.39
CA ASN A 10 24.00 -4.22 -10.83
C ASN A 10 23.09 -3.05 -11.28
N VAL A 11 23.67 -1.89 -11.58
CA VAL A 11 22.98 -0.58 -11.69
C VAL A 11 22.06 -0.44 -12.93
N ASN A 12 21.79 -1.52 -13.67
CA ASN A 12 21.07 -1.46 -14.96
C ASN A 12 20.03 -2.58 -15.16
N GLU A 13 19.66 -3.33 -14.11
CA GLU A 13 18.68 -4.40 -14.29
C GLU A 13 17.24 -3.86 -14.28
N LEU A 14 16.48 -4.14 -15.33
CA LEU A 14 15.07 -3.78 -15.39
C LEU A 14 14.26 -4.68 -14.45
N THR A 15 13.46 -4.06 -13.59
CA THR A 15 12.43 -4.75 -12.82
C THR A 15 11.31 -5.23 -13.74
N ASP A 16 10.51 -6.18 -13.27
CA ASP A 16 9.40 -6.73 -14.04
C ASP A 16 8.30 -5.70 -14.28
N LEU A 17 8.09 -4.77 -13.35
CA LEU A 17 7.21 -3.62 -13.55
C LEU A 17 7.68 -2.74 -14.71
N SER A 18 8.98 -2.38 -14.75
CA SER A 18 9.55 -1.60 -15.85
C SER A 18 9.44 -2.34 -17.18
N LYS A 19 9.67 -3.66 -17.20
CA LYS A 19 9.48 -4.50 -18.41
C LYS A 19 8.03 -4.45 -18.90
N ARG A 20 7.05 -4.55 -17.99
CA ARG A 20 5.62 -4.48 -18.36
C ARG A 20 5.22 -3.09 -18.85
N VAL A 21 5.72 -2.01 -18.26
CA VAL A 21 5.54 -0.64 -18.77
C VAL A 21 6.06 -0.52 -20.21
N ILE A 22 7.26 -1.02 -20.48
CA ILE A 22 7.87 -0.98 -21.82
C ILE A 22 7.04 -1.81 -22.81
N SER A 23 6.60 -3.01 -22.40
CA SER A 23 5.74 -3.86 -23.21
C SER A 23 4.43 -3.17 -23.61
N ILE A 24 3.80 -2.41 -22.70
CA ILE A 24 2.61 -1.61 -23.04
C ILE A 24 2.92 -0.60 -24.15
N LEU A 25 4.02 0.15 -24.02
CA LEU A 25 4.40 1.18 -25.00
C LEU A 25 4.68 0.56 -26.38
N ASP A 26 5.38 -0.57 -26.40
CA ASP A 26 5.74 -1.28 -27.63
C ASP A 26 4.50 -1.88 -28.31
N GLN A 27 3.60 -2.51 -27.56
CA GLN A 27 2.34 -3.07 -28.08
C GLN A 27 1.41 -1.98 -28.64
N LYS A 28 1.33 -0.82 -27.96
CA LYS A 28 0.55 0.33 -28.40
C LYS A 28 1.22 1.11 -29.53
N LYS A 29 2.48 0.81 -29.84
CA LYS A 29 3.32 1.50 -30.84
C LYS A 29 3.40 3.01 -30.59
N ILE A 30 3.53 3.39 -29.32
CA ILE A 30 3.59 4.80 -28.89
C ILE A 30 4.99 5.13 -28.38
N THR A 31 5.55 6.22 -28.91
CA THR A 31 6.83 6.77 -28.46
C THR A 31 6.63 7.72 -27.29
N GLY A 32 7.66 7.92 -26.46
CA GLY A 32 7.58 8.90 -25.37
C GLY A 32 7.43 10.34 -25.87
N TYR A 33 8.00 10.68 -27.02
CA TYR A 33 7.77 11.97 -27.67
C TYR A 33 6.28 12.21 -27.95
N LYS A 34 5.54 11.18 -28.38
CA LYS A 34 4.09 11.29 -28.60
C LYS A 34 3.34 11.54 -27.27
N LEU A 35 3.68 10.79 -26.22
CA LEU A 35 3.08 10.95 -24.89
C LEU A 35 3.33 12.35 -24.31
N GLU A 36 4.53 12.90 -24.52
CA GLU A 36 4.90 14.24 -24.06
C GLU A 36 4.14 15.32 -24.82
N LYS A 37 4.02 15.20 -26.15
CA LYS A 37 3.26 16.13 -27.00
C LYS A 37 1.76 16.16 -26.63
N GLU A 38 1.21 15.04 -26.21
CA GLU A 38 -0.20 14.91 -25.79
C GLU A 38 -0.44 15.39 -24.34
N LYS A 39 0.58 15.97 -23.68
CA LYS A 39 0.48 16.53 -22.33
C LYS A 39 -0.05 15.54 -21.28
N THR A 40 0.34 14.28 -21.42
CA THR A 40 -0.06 13.20 -20.50
C THR A 40 0.59 13.32 -19.12
N GLY A 41 1.54 14.24 -18.93
CA GLY A 41 2.39 14.32 -17.74
C GLY A 41 3.53 13.30 -17.74
N ILE A 42 3.69 12.53 -18.82
CA ILE A 42 4.82 11.62 -19.05
C ILE A 42 5.77 12.24 -20.06
N THR A 43 7.07 12.26 -19.74
CA THR A 43 8.12 12.81 -20.62
C THR A 43 8.95 11.72 -21.30
N GLN A 44 9.53 12.03 -22.46
CA GLN A 44 10.45 11.13 -23.16
C GLN A 44 11.67 10.77 -22.29
N THR A 45 12.15 11.71 -21.46
CA THR A 45 13.26 11.50 -20.54
C THR A 45 12.93 10.45 -19.48
N GLN A 46 11.74 10.52 -18.87
CA GLN A 46 11.29 9.51 -17.90
C GLN A 46 11.27 8.11 -18.50
N ILE A 47 10.74 7.96 -19.73
CA ILE A 47 10.71 6.68 -20.43
C ILE A 47 12.12 6.17 -20.73
N SER A 48 13.02 7.07 -21.12
CA SER A 48 14.42 6.72 -21.42
C SER A 48 15.16 6.23 -20.17
N HIS A 49 14.92 6.85 -19.01
CA HIS A 49 15.47 6.40 -17.73
C HIS A 49 14.90 5.05 -17.29
N ILE A 50 13.60 4.79 -17.51
CA ILE A 50 12.99 3.48 -17.25
C ILE A 50 13.59 2.40 -18.17
N LYS A 51 13.75 2.69 -19.47
CA LYS A 51 14.35 1.77 -20.45
C LYS A 51 15.80 1.42 -20.14
N SER A 52 16.54 2.31 -19.47
CA SER A 52 17.93 2.06 -19.07
C SER A 52 18.07 1.33 -17.73
N GLY A 53 16.97 1.05 -17.02
CA GLY A 53 17.00 0.41 -15.70
C GLY A 53 17.46 1.31 -14.56
N ARG A 54 17.81 2.57 -14.84
CA ARG A 54 18.29 3.51 -13.82
C ARG A 54 17.18 3.99 -12.89
N ASN A 55 15.95 4.05 -13.40
CA ASN A 55 14.79 4.50 -12.63
C ASN A 55 13.62 3.51 -12.74
N GLN A 56 12.87 3.39 -11.65
CA GLN A 56 11.56 2.76 -11.63
C GLN A 56 10.47 3.77 -12.02
N PRO A 57 9.37 3.31 -12.63
CA PRO A 57 8.21 4.16 -12.86
C PRO A 57 7.62 4.61 -11.51
N SER A 58 7.45 5.92 -11.33
CA SER A 58 6.82 6.49 -10.13
C SER A 58 5.31 6.22 -10.11
N GLN A 59 4.67 6.40 -8.95
CA GLN A 59 3.21 6.27 -8.83
C GLN A 59 2.47 7.24 -9.76
N GLU A 60 2.95 8.48 -9.87
CA GLU A 60 2.38 9.49 -10.78
C GLU A 60 2.51 9.05 -12.25
N PHE A 61 3.69 8.55 -12.63
CA PHE A 61 3.90 7.99 -13.97
C PHE A 61 2.92 6.86 -14.27
N LEU A 62 2.75 5.89 -13.36
CA LEU A 62 1.82 4.78 -13.52
C LEU A 62 0.37 5.25 -13.59
N SER A 63 0.00 6.26 -12.78
CA SER A 63 -1.33 6.86 -12.81
C SER A 63 -1.63 7.48 -14.18
N ASN A 64 -0.71 8.31 -14.68
CA ASN A 64 -0.83 8.95 -15.98
C ASN A 64 -0.86 7.93 -17.13
N LEU A 65 -0.05 6.88 -17.04
CA LEU A 65 -0.02 5.80 -18.02
C LEU A 65 -1.34 5.05 -18.09
N MET A 66 -1.93 4.72 -16.93
CA MET A 66 -3.23 4.03 -16.86
C MET A 66 -4.40 4.92 -17.27
N LYS A 67 -4.31 6.24 -17.02
CA LYS A 67 -5.29 7.19 -17.55
C LYS A 67 -5.26 7.24 -19.08
N TYR A 68 -4.06 7.16 -19.65
CA TYR A 68 -3.86 7.19 -21.10
C TYR A 68 -4.20 5.86 -21.80
N PHE A 69 -3.99 4.73 -21.11
CA PHE A 69 -4.35 3.39 -21.59
C PHE A 69 -5.42 2.73 -20.69
N PRO A 70 -6.68 3.19 -20.74
CA PRO A 70 -7.74 2.73 -19.85
C PRO A 70 -8.18 1.28 -20.11
N ASP A 71 -7.78 0.71 -21.23
CA ASP A 71 -8.05 -0.69 -21.58
C ASP A 71 -7.04 -1.66 -20.97
N VAL A 72 -5.90 -1.17 -20.47
CA VAL A 72 -4.89 -1.98 -19.80
C VAL A 72 -5.29 -2.24 -18.35
N ASN A 73 -5.12 -3.49 -17.91
CA ASN A 73 -5.43 -3.91 -16.56
C ASN A 73 -4.32 -3.48 -15.58
N ARG A 74 -4.69 -2.69 -14.57
CA ARG A 74 -3.77 -2.22 -13.53
C ARG A 74 -3.22 -3.37 -12.67
N ILE A 75 -4.03 -4.38 -12.36
CA ILE A 75 -3.59 -5.54 -11.56
C ILE A 75 -2.48 -6.26 -12.31
N TRP A 76 -2.68 -6.53 -13.60
CA TRP A 76 -1.65 -7.13 -14.45
C TRP A 76 -0.38 -6.28 -14.52
N LEU A 77 -0.51 -4.96 -14.67
CA LEU A 77 0.66 -4.09 -14.69
C LEU A 77 1.47 -4.16 -13.39
N LEU A 78 0.80 -4.14 -12.24
CA LEU A 78 1.49 -4.10 -10.95
C LEU A 78 2.03 -5.46 -10.53
N THR A 79 1.27 -6.52 -10.72
CA THR A 79 1.57 -7.86 -10.20
C THR A 79 2.12 -8.81 -11.26
N GLY A 80 1.79 -8.60 -12.54
CA GLY A 80 2.03 -9.57 -13.61
C GLY A 80 0.97 -10.66 -13.71
N GLU A 81 -0.03 -10.67 -12.81
CA GLU A 81 -1.06 -11.69 -12.74
C GLU A 81 -2.35 -11.24 -13.44
N GLY A 82 -3.11 -12.22 -13.95
CA GLY A 82 -4.37 -11.98 -14.65
C GLY A 82 -4.22 -11.52 -16.09
N ASN A 83 -5.29 -10.94 -16.63
CA ASN A 83 -5.39 -10.57 -18.05
C ASN A 83 -4.78 -9.20 -18.32
N TYR A 84 -4.05 -9.07 -19.44
CA TYR A 84 -3.44 -7.80 -19.89
C TYR A 84 -4.47 -6.69 -20.11
N LEU A 85 -5.59 -7.02 -20.75
CA LEU A 85 -6.70 -6.12 -20.97
C LEU A 85 -7.74 -6.26 -19.87
N ASN A 86 -8.43 -5.17 -19.59
CA ASN A 86 -9.69 -5.22 -18.85
C ASN A 86 -10.69 -6.03 -19.67
N GLU A 87 -11.33 -7.02 -19.05
CA GLU A 87 -12.41 -7.75 -19.70
C GLU A 87 -13.52 -6.77 -20.10
N LYS A 88 -14.10 -6.95 -21.28
CA LYS A 88 -15.19 -6.13 -21.82
C LYS A 88 -16.49 -6.40 -21.04
N SER A 89 -16.49 -6.14 -19.74
CA SER A 89 -17.70 -5.79 -19.02
C SER A 89 -18.01 -4.34 -19.41
N SER A 90 -19.17 -4.14 -20.03
CA SER A 90 -19.76 -2.84 -20.36
C SER A 90 -20.01 -2.00 -19.11
N THR A 91 -18.95 -1.50 -18.50
CA THR A 91 -19.01 -0.46 -17.48
C THR A 91 -18.08 0.64 -17.97
N PRO A 92 -18.59 1.87 -18.17
CA PRO A 92 -17.72 3.01 -18.39
C PRO A 92 -16.70 3.00 -17.28
N ASN A 93 -15.43 3.20 -17.64
CA ASN A 93 -14.34 3.48 -16.73
C ASN A 93 -14.86 4.36 -15.59
N VAL A 94 -15.18 3.73 -14.46
CA VAL A 94 -15.28 4.44 -13.20
C VAL A 94 -13.82 4.72 -12.94
N GLU A 95 -13.35 5.87 -13.45
CA GLU A 95 -12.39 6.66 -12.71
C GLU A 95 -12.75 6.47 -11.24
N PRO A 96 -11.82 6.22 -10.32
CA PRO A 96 -12.14 6.45 -8.92
C PRO A 96 -12.52 7.93 -8.87
N LYS A 97 -13.81 8.24 -9.07
CA LYS A 97 -14.42 9.52 -8.79
C LYS A 97 -14.21 9.63 -7.32
N ASN A 98 -13.12 10.32 -7.02
CA ASN A 98 -12.55 10.58 -5.73
C ASN A 98 -13.62 10.44 -4.65
N SER A 99 -13.53 9.38 -3.84
CA SER A 99 -14.18 9.40 -2.52
C SER A 99 -13.83 10.70 -1.78
N ILE A 100 -12.66 11.29 -2.09
CA ILE A 100 -12.18 12.60 -1.66
C ILE A 100 -13.02 13.79 -2.17
N ASP A 101 -13.51 13.79 -3.42
CA ASP A 101 -14.31 14.89 -3.98
C ASP A 101 -15.76 14.83 -3.49
N LYS A 102 -16.26 13.60 -3.27
CA LYS A 102 -17.52 13.40 -2.55
C LYS A 102 -17.41 13.86 -1.09
N PHE A 103 -16.30 13.57 -0.42
CA PHE A 103 -16.07 14.03 0.96
C PHE A 103 -15.92 15.55 1.09
N LYS A 104 -15.40 16.24 0.07
CA LYS A 104 -15.32 17.71 0.04
C LYS A 104 -16.69 18.38 -0.11
N THR A 105 -17.64 17.72 -0.78
CA THR A 105 -18.97 18.26 -1.11
C THR A 105 -20.06 17.94 -0.09
N LEU A 106 -19.82 17.02 0.85
CA LEU A 106 -20.74 16.70 1.95
C LEU A 106 -20.83 17.82 2.98
N SER A 107 -22.00 17.96 3.62
CA SER A 107 -22.18 18.80 4.80
C SER A 107 -21.34 18.31 5.98
N SER A 108 -21.03 19.20 6.93
CA SER A 108 -20.28 18.84 8.14
C SER A 108 -20.94 17.71 8.93
N ASP A 109 -22.27 17.68 8.98
CA ASP A 109 -23.04 16.66 9.71
C ASP A 109 -22.94 15.28 9.05
N GLU A 110 -22.95 15.24 7.72
CA GLU A 110 -22.80 14.00 6.95
C GLU A 110 -21.39 13.42 7.09
N LYS A 111 -20.37 14.28 7.13
CA LYS A 111 -18.98 13.84 7.40
C LYS A 111 -18.84 13.27 8.81
N LEU A 112 -19.51 13.87 9.79
CA LEU A 112 -19.47 13.43 11.18
C LEU A 112 -20.13 12.05 11.35
N ASP A 113 -21.27 11.81 10.70
CA ASP A 113 -21.94 10.50 10.73
C ASP A 113 -21.07 9.39 10.12
N ILE A 114 -20.45 9.66 8.97
CA ILE A 114 -19.52 8.74 8.31
C ILE A 114 -18.35 8.42 9.24
N LEU A 115 -17.70 9.44 9.81
CA LEU A 115 -16.57 9.27 10.73
C LEU A 115 -16.95 8.48 11.98
N HIS A 116 -18.14 8.70 12.54
CA HIS A 116 -18.62 7.92 13.69
C HIS A 116 -18.87 6.45 13.32
N LYS A 117 -19.45 6.20 12.14
CA LYS A 117 -19.70 4.85 11.65
C LYS A 117 -18.39 4.09 11.40
N GLU A 118 -17.41 4.74 10.77
CA GLU A 118 -16.08 4.17 10.54
C GLU A 118 -15.35 3.89 11.84
N ASN A 119 -15.33 4.85 12.78
CA ASN A 119 -14.75 4.63 14.11
C ASN A 119 -15.42 3.46 14.85
N LYS A 120 -16.75 3.31 14.72
CA LYS A 120 -17.47 2.18 15.33
C LYS A 120 -17.06 0.84 14.71
N ILE A 121 -16.78 0.80 13.41
CA ILE A 121 -16.30 -0.42 12.74
C ILE A 121 -14.87 -0.72 13.18
N LEU A 122 -13.98 0.29 13.19
CA LEU A 122 -12.59 0.13 13.59
C LEU A 122 -12.45 -0.36 15.03
N LYS A 123 -13.24 0.19 15.97
CA LYS A 123 -13.24 -0.28 17.37
C LYS A 123 -13.59 -1.75 17.48
N ARG A 124 -14.63 -2.21 16.76
CA ARG A 124 -15.01 -3.63 16.77
C ARG A 124 -13.91 -4.52 16.20
N GLU A 125 -13.20 -4.07 15.18
CA GLU A 125 -12.12 -4.86 14.59
C GLU A 125 -10.91 -4.96 15.53
N ILE A 126 -10.58 -3.85 16.22
CA ILE A 126 -9.57 -3.84 17.28
C ILE A 126 -9.94 -4.84 18.38
N ASP A 127 -11.20 -4.83 18.86
CA ASP A 127 -11.67 -5.78 19.88
C ASP A 127 -11.56 -7.23 19.39
N ARG A 128 -11.92 -7.48 18.12
CA ARG A 128 -11.83 -8.80 17.50
C ARG A 128 -10.40 -9.31 17.39
N MET A 129 -9.48 -8.43 16.99
CA MET A 129 -8.05 -8.74 16.90
C MET A 129 -7.46 -9.00 18.28
N SER A 130 -7.87 -8.23 19.30
CA SER A 130 -7.46 -8.48 20.69
C SER A 130 -7.89 -9.87 21.15
N LEU A 131 -9.16 -10.25 20.91
CA LEU A 131 -9.66 -11.57 21.26
C LEU A 131 -8.94 -12.68 20.49
N MET A 132 -8.67 -12.48 19.20
CA MET A 132 -7.93 -13.45 18.39
C MET A 132 -6.49 -13.63 18.92
N MET A 133 -5.86 -12.54 19.36
CA MET A 133 -4.52 -12.56 19.92
C MET A 133 -4.47 -13.28 21.27
N GLU A 134 -5.47 -13.06 22.13
CA GLU A 134 -5.64 -13.79 23.40
C GLU A 134 -5.79 -15.29 23.14
N VAL A 135 -6.67 -15.69 22.22
CA VAL A 135 -6.87 -17.10 21.86
C VAL A 135 -5.61 -17.72 21.29
N TYR A 136 -4.89 -17.01 20.40
CA TYR A 136 -3.63 -17.48 19.85
C TYR A 136 -2.57 -17.66 20.95
N PHE A 137 -2.46 -16.70 21.86
CA PHE A 137 -1.54 -16.78 22.98
C PHE A 137 -1.89 -17.94 23.91
N SER A 138 -3.16 -18.10 24.32
CA SER A 138 -3.60 -19.24 25.14
C SER A 138 -3.30 -20.58 24.47
N THR A 139 -3.54 -20.69 23.16
CA THR A 139 -3.25 -21.91 22.38
C THR A 139 -1.75 -22.22 22.39
N LEU A 140 -0.91 -21.18 22.22
CA LEU A 140 0.55 -21.31 22.24
C LEU A 140 1.06 -21.72 23.62
N MET A 141 0.58 -21.05 24.68
CA MET A 141 0.98 -21.34 26.06
C MET A 141 0.61 -22.78 26.46
N ALA A 142 -0.56 -23.25 26.05
CA ALA A 142 -0.99 -24.64 26.27
C ALA A 142 -0.16 -25.67 25.49
N HIS A 143 0.28 -25.34 24.26
CA HIS A 143 1.13 -26.25 23.47
C HIS A 143 2.55 -26.39 24.03
N PHE A 144 3.07 -25.34 24.66
CA PHE A 144 4.43 -25.30 25.20
C PHE A 144 4.50 -25.48 26.73
N ASP A 145 3.37 -25.76 27.39
CA ASP A 145 3.26 -25.94 28.84
C ASP A 145 3.83 -24.75 29.66
N ILE A 146 3.68 -23.54 29.11
CA ILE A 146 4.16 -22.30 29.72
C ILE A 146 3.03 -21.74 30.60
N GLY A 147 3.26 -21.70 31.92
CA GLY A 147 2.32 -21.09 32.86
C GLY A 147 2.08 -19.60 32.57
N SER A 148 0.86 -19.12 32.85
CA SER A 148 0.51 -17.70 32.71
C SER A 148 1.49 -16.85 33.50
N PRO A 149 2.01 -15.73 32.95
CA PRO A 149 2.77 -14.78 33.76
C PRO A 149 1.81 -14.21 34.79
N GLU A 150 1.85 -14.72 36.03
CA GLU A 150 1.15 -14.10 37.15
C GLU A 150 1.59 -12.64 37.25
N GLU A 151 0.62 -11.73 37.20
CA GLU A 151 0.82 -10.33 37.55
C GLU A 151 1.35 -10.26 38.99
N LYS A 152 2.66 -10.12 39.15
CA LYS A 152 3.25 -9.61 40.40
C LYS A 152 3.05 -8.10 40.45
N HIS A 153 1.78 -7.66 40.48
CA HIS A 153 1.46 -6.36 41.07
C HIS A 153 1.48 -6.54 42.58
N THR A 154 2.66 -6.44 43.17
CA THR A 154 2.77 -6.19 44.61
C THR A 154 2.19 -4.80 44.86
N GLU A 155 0.96 -4.79 45.35
CA GLU A 155 0.29 -3.65 45.95
C GLU A 155 1.19 -3.10 47.06
N VAL A 156 1.85 -1.97 46.79
CA VAL A 156 2.60 -1.24 47.82
C VAL A 156 1.57 -0.44 48.63
N THR A 157 0.94 -1.11 49.60
CA THR A 157 0.15 -0.40 50.62
C THR A 157 1.08 0.52 51.42
N PRO A 158 0.75 1.81 51.61
CA PRO A 158 1.59 2.71 52.39
C PRO A 158 1.46 2.38 53.88
N LYS A 159 2.61 2.13 54.53
CA LYS A 159 2.75 1.81 55.96
C LYS A 159 2.29 3.00 56.83
N PRO A 160 1.57 2.78 57.95
CA PRO A 160 1.15 3.87 58.82
C PRO A 160 2.36 4.51 59.51
N LYS A 161 2.41 5.84 59.52
CA LYS A 161 3.42 6.62 60.24
C LYS A 161 3.25 6.41 61.74
N SER A 162 4.21 5.77 62.38
CA SER A 162 4.34 5.75 63.83
C SER A 162 4.66 7.16 64.32
N LYS A 163 3.77 7.73 65.14
CA LYS A 163 4.10 8.86 66.02
C LYS A 163 5.05 8.32 67.10
N SER A 164 6.21 8.92 67.27
CA SER A 164 6.89 8.88 68.57
C SER A 164 6.70 10.23 69.25
N HIS A 165 6.42 10.14 70.54
CA HIS A 165 6.62 11.20 71.52
C HIS A 165 8.07 11.67 71.57
#